data_AF-A0A3S2W9X9-F1
#
_entry.id   AF-A0A3S2W9X9-F1
#
_cell.length_a   1.000
_cell.length_b   1.000
_cell.length_c   1.000
_cell.angle_alpha   90.00
_cell.angle_beta   90.00
_cell.angle_gamma   90.00
#
_symmetry.space_group_name_H-M   'P 1'
#
loop_
_entity.id
_entity.type
_entity.pdbx_description
1 polymer ?
#
loop_
_entity_poly.entity_id
_entity_poly.type
_entity_poly.pdbx_seq_one_letter_code
_entity_poly.pdbx_strand_id
1 'polypeptide(L)' 'MSDALAVIEARIATLQTAREMLEYADSFEFWGLRSRQIDAELATLAGQRDGLIRQRQQFNGCEGRLGGPMLAKGRPSA' A
#
# COMPACT_ATOMS: atom_id res chain seq x y z
N MET A 1 6.30 -6.66 9.70
CA MET A 1 5.60 -5.67 8.82
C MET A 1 5.87 -5.94 7.34
N SER A 2 7.06 -6.41 6.93
CA SER A 2 7.33 -6.80 5.54
C SER A 2 6.44 -7.93 5.02
N ASP A 3 6.06 -8.89 5.87
CA ASP A 3 5.20 -10.01 5.46
C ASP A 3 3.79 -9.57 5.06
N ALA A 4 3.22 -8.56 5.74
CA ALA A 4 1.87 -8.08 5.44
C ALA A 4 1.80 -7.40 4.07
N LEU A 5 2.82 -6.63 3.70
CA LEU A 5 2.91 -6.01 2.37
C LEU A 5 3.07 -7.07 1.28
N ALA A 6 3.95 -8.05 1.51
CA ALA A 6 4.17 -9.16 0.57
C ALA A 6 2.91 -10.00 0.34
N VAL A 7 2.12 -10.25 1.40
CA VAL A 7 0.83 -10.96 1.30
C VAL A 7 -0.18 -10.16 0.47
N ILE A 8 -0.26 -8.84 0.68
CA ILE A 8 -1.16 -7.97 -0.10
C ILE A 8 -0.74 -7.94 -1.57
N GLU A 9 0.56 -7.83 -1.86
CA GLU A 9 1.09 -7.85 -3.24
C GLU A 9 0.82 -9.19 -3.93
N ALA A 10 1.02 -10.32 -3.24
CA ALA A 10 0.70 -11.64 -3.77
C ALA A 10 -0.81 -11.81 -4.06
N ARG A 11 -1.66 -11.26 -3.19
CA ARG A 11 -3.12 -11.29 -3.39
C ARG A 11 -3.55 -10.41 -4.58
N ILE A 12 -2.96 -9.24 -4.74
CA ILE A 12 -3.19 -8.37 -5.90
C ILE A 12 -2.80 -9.09 -7.20
N ALA A 13 -1.61 -9.71 -7.25
CA ALA A 13 -1.16 -10.46 -8.41
C ALA A 13 -2.14 -11.61 -8.76
N THR A 14 -2.59 -12.35 -7.75
CA THR A 14 -3.58 -13.43 -7.92
C THR A 14 -4.90 -12.92 -8.50
N LEU A 15 -5.40 -11.78 -8.01
CA LEU A 15 -6.64 -11.19 -8.50
C LEU A 15 -6.50 -10.62 -9.91
N GLN A 16 -5.34 -10.08 -10.27
CA GLN A 16 -5.04 -9.65 -11.64
C GLN A 16 -5.05 -10.83 -12.60
N THR A 17 -4.38 -11.93 -12.25
CA THR A 17 -4.43 -13.17 -13.04
C THR A 17 -5.87 -13.70 -13.14
N ALA A 18 -6.64 -13.68 -12.05
CA ALA A 18 -8.05 -14.10 -12.08
C ALA A 18 -8.91 -13.19 -12.95
N ARG A 19 -8.58 -11.90 -13.09
CA ARG A 19 -9.25 -10.95 -13.97
C ARG A 19 -8.94 -11.22 -15.44
N GLU A 20 -7.68 -11.51 -15.75
CA GLU A 20 -7.22 -11.85 -17.11
C GLU A 20 -7.79 -13.20 -17.56
N MET A 21 -7.85 -14.17 -16.66
CA MET A 21 -8.48 -15.48 -16.87
C MET A 21 -10.01 -15.43 -16.78
N LEU A 22 -10.61 -14.28 -16.44
CA LEU A 22 -12.06 -14.13 -16.42
C LEU A 22 -12.58 -14.06 -17.86
N GLU A 23 -12.68 -15.23 -18.46
CA GLU A 23 -13.31 -15.42 -19.75
C GLU A 23 -14.80 -15.12 -19.66
N TYR A 24 -15.38 -14.81 -20.82
CA TYR A 24 -16.81 -14.66 -20.97
C TYR A 24 -17.48 -16.04 -20.82
N ALA A 25 -17.68 -16.48 -19.58
CA ALA A 25 -18.32 -17.76 -19.27
C ALA A 25 -19.84 -17.57 -19.24
N ASP A 26 -20.51 -18.12 -20.27
CA ASP A 26 -21.94 -18.37 -20.51
C ASP A 26 -22.98 -17.23 -20.26
N SER A 27 -22.74 -16.25 -19.40
CA SER A 27 -23.63 -15.10 -19.21
C SER A 27 -22.89 -13.80 -18.90
N PHE A 28 -23.34 -12.71 -19.53
CA PHE A 28 -22.87 -11.36 -19.30
C PHE A 28 -22.99 -10.94 -17.82
N GLU A 29 -24.08 -11.37 -17.16
CA GLU A 29 -24.35 -11.03 -15.77
C GLU A 29 -23.35 -11.67 -14.81
N PHE A 30 -23.04 -12.96 -15.01
CA PHE A 30 -22.03 -13.66 -14.21
C PHE A 30 -20.65 -13.01 -14.39
N TRP A 31 -20.26 -12.76 -15.65
CA TRP A 31 -18.99 -12.10 -15.96
C TRP A 31 -18.93 -10.69 -15.33
N GLY A 32 -20.00 -9.90 -15.49
CA GLY A 32 -20.07 -8.53 -14.96
C GLY A 32 -20.04 -8.47 -13.44
N LEU A 33 -20.73 -9.38 -12.76
CA LEU A 33 -20.69 -9.49 -11.30
C LEU A 33 -19.28 -9.88 -10.84
N ARG A 34 -18.67 -10.89 -11.47
CA ARG A 34 -17.35 -11.39 -11.08
C ARG A 34 -16.25 -10.37 -11.35
N SER A 35 -16.34 -9.66 -12.47
CA SER A 35 -15.52 -8.50 -12.81
C SER A 35 -15.55 -7.45 -11.70
N ARG A 36 -16.74 -6.96 -11.35
CA ARG A 36 -16.90 -5.90 -10.35
C ARG A 36 -16.40 -6.32 -8.97
N GLN A 37 -16.59 -7.60 -8.60
CA GLN A 37 -16.04 -8.15 -7.36
C GLN A 37 -14.51 -8.09 -7.34
N ILE A 38 -13.86 -8.56 -8.41
CA ILE A 38 -12.39 -8.53 -8.53
C ILE A 38 -11.89 -7.09 -8.49
N ASP A 39 -12.54 -6.18 -9.22
CA ASP A 39 -12.16 -4.77 -9.26
C ASP A 39 -12.31 -4.09 -7.88
N ALA A 40 -13.36 -4.43 -7.12
CA ALA A 40 -13.57 -3.93 -5.76
C ALA A 40 -12.55 -4.48 -4.75
N GLU A 41 -12.19 -5.77 -4.85
CA GLU A 41 -11.14 -6.36 -4.02
C GLU A 41 -9.77 -5.72 -4.32
N LEU A 42 -9.45 -5.49 -5.60
CA LEU A 42 -8.23 -4.79 -6.01
C LEU A 42 -8.15 -3.36 -5.44
N ALA A 43 -9.24 -2.60 -5.51
CA ALA A 43 -9.28 -1.25 -4.94
C ALA A 43 -9.06 -1.25 -3.42
N THR A 44 -9.65 -2.21 -2.72
CA THR A 44 -9.49 -2.35 -1.26
C THR A 44 -8.05 -2.69 -0.89
N LEU A 45 -7.43 -3.65 -1.57
CA LEU A 45 -6.04 -4.06 -1.34
C LEU A 45 -5.05 -2.96 -1.70
N ALA A 46 -5.30 -2.19 -2.76
CA ALA A 46 -4.48 -1.03 -3.11
C ALA A 46 -4.50 0.04 -2.00
N GLY A 47 -5.68 0.32 -1.42
CA GLY A 47 -5.79 1.22 -0.27
C GLY A 47 -5.02 0.72 0.97
N GLN A 48 -5.10 -0.57 1.26
CA GLN A 48 -4.34 -1.18 2.36
C GLN A 48 -2.83 -1.13 2.13
N ARG A 49 -2.37 -1.44 0.91
CA ARG A 49 -0.97 -1.33 0.49
C ARG A 49 -0.46 0.09 0.69
N ASP A 50 -1.19 1.09 0.19
CA ASP A 50 -0.80 2.49 0.28
C ASP A 50 -0.76 2.99 1.73
N GLY A 51 -1.70 2.53 2.56
CA GLY A 51 -1.71 2.79 4.01
C GLY A 51 -0.46 2.23 4.70
N LEU A 52 -0.08 0.98 4.43
CA LEU A 52 1.13 0.36 4.98
C LEU A 52 2.41 1.03 4.49
N ILE A 53 2.47 1.46 3.23
CA ILE A 53 3.61 2.21 2.68
C ILE A 53 3.75 3.55 3.39
N ARG A 54 2.66 4.30 3.57
CA ARG A 54 2.67 5.57 4.31
C ARG A 54 3.09 5.38 5.76
N GLN A 55 2.57 4.34 6.42
CA GLN A 55 2.96 4.00 7.78
C GLN A 55 4.47 3.74 7.87
N ARG A 56 5.03 2.93 6.95
CA ARG A 56 6.47 2.67 6.88
C ARG A 56 7.29 3.95 6.67
N GLN A 57 6.86 4.83 5.79
CA GLN A 57 7.53 6.11 5.53
C GLN A 57 7.47 7.04 6.74
N GLN A 58 6.36 7.06 7.49
CA GLN A 58 6.23 7.85 8.71
C GLN A 58 7.19 7.35 9.80
N PHE A 59 7.28 6.03 10.00
CA PHE A 59 8.22 5.45 10.96
C PHE A 59 9.69 5.73 10.58
N ASN A 60 10.07 5.53 9.31
CA ASN A 60 11.44 5.84 8.85
C ASN A 60 11.73 7.35 8.79
N GLY A 61 10.72 8.20 8.59
CA GLY A 61 10.87 9.66 8.52
C GLY A 61 11.05 10.33 9.88
N CYS A 62 10.64 9.67 10.97
CA CYS A 62 10.83 10.18 12.34
C CYS A 62 12.29 10.04 12.83
N GLU A 63 13.06 9.07 12.33
CA GLU A 63 14.48 8.91 12.68
C GLU A 63 15.37 10.04 12.13
N GLY A 64 14.97 10.70 11.05
CA GLY A 64 15.75 11.79 10.44
C GLY A 64 15.67 13.15 11.17
N ARG A 65 14.80 13.31 12.18
CA ARG A 65 14.51 14.63 12.79
C ARG A 65 14.98 14.81 14.23
N LEU A 66 15.53 13.76 14.86
CA LEU A 66 16.04 13.82 16.25
C LEU A 66 17.59 13.83 16.35
N GLY A 67 18.31 13.84 15.21
CA GLY A 67 19.77 13.75 15.15
C GLY A 67 20.53 15.03 14.81
N GLY A 68 19.91 16.21 14.86
CA GLY A 68 20.61 17.47 14.64
C GLY A 68 21.03 18.09 15.98
N PRO A 69 22.34 18.19 16.33
CA PRO A 69 22.75 18.85 17.56
C PRO A 69 22.26 20.30 17.52
N MET A 70 21.38 20.63 18.47
CA MET A 70 21.13 22.02 18.89
C MET A 70 22.47 22.59 19.35
N LEU A 71 23.24 23.15 18.42
CA LEU A 71 24.33 24.06 18.74
C LEU A 71 23.68 25.30 19.32
N ALA A 72 23.61 25.30 20.65
CA ALA A 72 23.21 26.42 21.47
C ALA A 72 23.85 27.71 20.93
N LYS A 73 23.01 28.67 20.54
CA LYS A 73 23.44 30.06 20.42
C LYS A 73 23.76 30.59 21.81
N GLY A 74 24.95 30.31 22.31
CA GLY A 74 25.56 30.97 23.45
C GLY A 74 26.74 31.79 22.95
N ARG A 75 26.48 33.02 22.48
CA ARG A 75 27.51 34.06 22.41
C ARG A 75 27.52 34.76 23.76
N PRO A 76 28.59 34.62 24.56
CA PRO A 76 29.00 35.70 25.44
C PRO A 76 30.42 36.12 25.07
N SER A 77 30.58 37.38 24.70
CA SER A 77 31.40 38.30 25.51
C SER A 77 31.37 39.69 24.90
N ALA A 78 31.05 40.64 25.76
CA ALA A 78 31.40 42.05 25.65
C ALA A 78 32.92 42.22 25.87
#